data_AF-A0A2D5Q854-F1
#
_entry.id   AF-A0A2D5Q854-F1
#
_cell.length_a   1.000
_cell.length_b   1.000
_cell.length_c   1.000
_cell.angle_alpha   90.00
_cell.angle_beta   90.00
_cell.angle_gamma   90.00
#
_symmetry.space_group_name_H-M   'P 1'
#
loop_
_entity.id
_entity.type
_entity.pdbx_description
1 polymer ?
#
loop_
_entity_poly.entity_id
_entity_poly.type
_entity_poly.pdbx_seq_one_letter_code
_entity_poly.pdbx_strand_id
1 'polypeptide(L)'
;MTLFSVLYLHFTTEHNHTHHRHWARDVDPTSSPWGRSVYVHVLQTIPRQVKGAYRARPVDTRRALTVEALFLLGLAFVGLPYLAAYLGQAAVAIYLLEFVNYLQHHGLRRGVDERANATHAWESRHRLSRWTLMELPLHPSHHLKASTPYQRLDVHDESPQLPFGYYGMFWIALVPPLFGRLLRKQANAVGISS
;
A
#
# COMPACT_ATOMS: atom_id res chain seq x y z
N MET A 1 -8.79 -11.15 9.79
CA MET A 1 -9.89 -11.90 9.13
C MET A 1 -10.28 -11.28 7.80
N THR A 2 -10.37 -9.95 7.66
CA THR A 2 -10.67 -9.29 6.36
C THR A 2 -9.66 -9.60 5.24
N LEU A 3 -8.36 -9.69 5.53
CA LEU A 3 -7.36 -10.04 4.51
C LEU A 3 -7.44 -11.49 4.02
N PHE A 4 -8.06 -12.38 4.81
CA PHE A 4 -8.29 -13.76 4.38
C PHE A 4 -9.33 -13.83 3.26
N SER A 5 -10.37 -12.98 3.30
CA SER A 5 -11.42 -12.98 2.28
C SER A 5 -10.96 -12.48 0.91
N VAL A 6 -9.68 -12.13 0.77
CA VAL A 6 -9.09 -11.61 -0.46
C VAL A 6 -7.74 -12.25 -0.80
N LEU A 7 -7.40 -13.39 -0.18
CA LEU A 7 -6.14 -14.13 -0.44
C LEU A 7 -4.86 -13.30 -0.18
N TYR A 8 -4.86 -12.51 0.90
CA TYR A 8 -3.76 -11.56 1.18
C TYR A 8 -3.31 -11.55 2.65
N LEU A 9 -3.40 -12.68 3.35
CA LEU A 9 -3.06 -12.79 4.78
C LEU A 9 -1.62 -12.40 5.10
N HIS A 10 -0.66 -12.74 4.22
CA HIS A 10 0.75 -12.43 4.41
C HIS A 10 1.02 -10.93 4.58
N PHE A 11 0.15 -10.06 4.04
CA PHE A 11 0.24 -8.61 4.19
C PHE A 11 0.24 -8.17 5.65
N THR A 12 -0.50 -8.85 6.54
CA THR A 12 -0.50 -8.49 7.97
C THR A 12 0.90 -8.61 8.56
N THR A 13 1.61 -9.68 8.21
CA THR A 13 2.98 -9.90 8.66
C THR A 13 3.91 -8.88 8.04
N GLU A 14 3.83 -8.70 6.71
CA GLU A 14 4.74 -7.81 6.01
C GLU A 14 4.57 -6.35 6.41
N HIS A 15 3.33 -5.87 6.47
CA HIS A 15 3.00 -4.50 6.81
C HIS A 15 3.53 -4.13 8.19
N ASN A 16 3.25 -4.98 9.19
CA ASN A 16 3.57 -4.71 10.59
C ASN A 16 5.04 -4.94 10.95
N HIS A 17 5.70 -5.93 10.35
CA HIS A 17 7.07 -6.32 10.73
C HIS A 17 8.14 -5.81 9.77
N THR A 18 7.78 -5.47 8.53
CA THR A 18 8.75 -5.05 7.51
C THR A 18 8.47 -3.62 7.07
N HIS A 19 7.28 -3.34 6.54
CA HIS A 19 6.97 -2.05 5.92
C HIS A 19 7.02 -0.90 6.93
N HIS A 20 6.33 -0.99 8.07
CA HIS A 20 6.37 0.05 9.11
C HIS A 20 7.79 0.36 9.63
N ARG A 21 8.71 -0.60 9.55
CA ARG A 21 10.12 -0.40 9.90
C ARG A 21 10.92 0.28 8.78
N HIS A 22 10.67 -0.12 7.53
CA HIS A 22 11.51 0.22 6.39
C HIS A 22 10.90 1.20 5.39
N TRP A 23 9.69 1.70 5.61
CA TRP A 23 9.02 2.63 4.70
C TRP A 23 9.92 3.81 4.30
N ALA A 24 9.71 4.27 3.07
CA ALA A 24 10.53 5.24 2.35
C ALA A 24 12.00 4.82 2.14
N ARG A 25 12.35 3.53 2.26
CA ARG A 25 13.66 2.96 1.86
C ARG A 25 13.52 2.03 0.67
N ASP A 26 14.61 1.77 -0.05
CA ASP A 26 14.60 0.88 -1.22
C ASP A 26 14.37 -0.60 -0.89
N VAL A 27 14.68 -1.01 0.35
CA VAL A 27 14.41 -2.37 0.82
C VAL A 27 12.92 -2.65 1.02
N ASP A 28 12.11 -1.60 1.18
CA ASP A 28 10.67 -1.71 1.38
C ASP A 28 9.94 -1.90 0.04
N PRO A 29 9.20 -3.02 -0.16
CA PRO A 29 8.55 -3.31 -1.43
C PRO A 29 7.50 -2.28 -1.87
N THR A 30 6.76 -1.70 -0.92
CA THR A 30 5.66 -0.77 -1.20
C THR A 30 6.16 0.65 -1.50
N SER A 31 7.36 1.00 -1.03
CA SER A 31 7.96 2.29 -1.33
C SER A 31 8.57 2.30 -2.73
N SER A 32 7.86 2.92 -3.68
CA SER A 32 8.24 2.96 -5.09
C SER A 32 9.12 4.17 -5.41
N PRO A 33 10.14 4.04 -6.28
CA PRO A 33 10.93 5.18 -6.73
C PRO A 33 10.13 6.01 -7.73
N TRP A 34 10.57 7.25 -7.91
CA TRP A 34 10.02 8.13 -8.93
C TRP A 34 10.03 7.48 -10.32
N GLY A 35 8.92 7.62 -11.04
CA GLY A 35 8.79 7.13 -12.41
C GLY A 35 8.42 5.65 -12.56
N ARG A 36 8.37 4.86 -11.47
CA ARG A 36 7.78 3.51 -11.51
C ARG A 36 6.29 3.61 -11.85
N SER A 37 5.80 2.89 -12.86
CA SER A 37 4.36 2.85 -13.15
C SER A 37 3.61 1.95 -12.16
N VAL A 38 2.31 2.20 -11.99
CA VAL A 38 1.43 1.36 -11.15
C VAL A 38 1.44 -0.10 -11.61
N TYR A 39 1.51 -0.35 -12.92
CA TYR A 39 1.55 -1.70 -13.49
C TYR A 39 2.79 -2.47 -13.04
N VAL A 40 3.97 -1.83 -13.14
CA VAL A 40 5.23 -2.44 -12.67
C VAL A 40 5.22 -2.58 -11.15
N HIS A 41 4.63 -1.61 -10.44
CA HIS A 41 4.53 -1.66 -8.99
C HIS A 41 3.78 -2.90 -8.52
N VAL A 42 2.52 -3.09 -8.95
CA VAL A 42 1.67 -4.21 -8.51
C VAL A 42 2.33 -5.56 -8.81
N LEU A 43 2.93 -5.72 -10.00
CA LEU A 43 3.60 -6.96 -10.39
C LEU A 43 4.84 -7.28 -9.54
N GLN A 44 5.59 -6.25 -9.13
CA GLN A 44 6.83 -6.44 -8.35
C GLN A 44 6.60 -6.53 -6.86
N THR A 45 5.62 -5.81 -6.33
CA THR A 45 5.45 -5.62 -4.89
C THR A 45 4.96 -6.89 -4.22
N ILE A 46 3.94 -7.57 -4.75
CA ILE A 46 3.35 -8.79 -4.17
C ILE A 46 4.39 -9.88 -3.86
N PRO A 47 5.20 -10.38 -4.82
CA PRO A 47 6.18 -11.43 -4.52
C PRO A 47 7.27 -10.97 -3.54
N ARG A 48 7.61 -9.67 -3.55
CA ARG A 48 8.59 -9.10 -2.62
C ARG A 48 8.03 -9.01 -1.20
N GLN A 49 6.76 -8.64 -1.04
CA GLN A 49 6.07 -8.62 0.25
C GLN A 49 5.96 -10.03 0.84
N VAL A 50 5.61 -11.05 0.05
CA VAL A 50 5.62 -12.45 0.50
C VAL A 50 7.02 -12.85 0.99
N LYS A 51 8.07 -12.51 0.23
CA LYS A 51 9.47 -12.76 0.62
C LYS A 51 9.85 -12.03 1.91
N GLY A 52 9.40 -10.79 2.10
CA GLY A 52 9.59 -10.01 3.31
C GLY A 52 8.91 -10.66 4.52
N ALA A 53 7.64 -11.05 4.38
CA ALA A 53 6.87 -11.74 5.41
C ALA A 53 7.55 -13.04 5.84
N TYR A 54 8.03 -13.84 4.88
CA TYR A 54 8.77 -15.06 5.15
C TYR A 54 10.07 -14.82 5.93
N ARG A 55 10.81 -13.76 5.60
CA ARG A 55 12.04 -13.40 6.33
C ARG A 55 11.75 -12.92 7.75
N ALA A 56 10.65 -12.19 7.94
CA ALA A 56 10.28 -11.63 9.24
C ALA A 56 9.65 -12.67 10.18
N ARG A 57 8.72 -13.48 9.67
CA ARG A 57 7.94 -14.49 10.41
C ARG A 57 7.66 -15.72 9.53
N PRO A 58 8.62 -16.65 9.41
CA PRO A 58 8.49 -17.77 8.49
C PRO A 58 7.41 -18.79 8.90
N VAL A 59 7.13 -18.95 10.19
CA VAL A 59 6.08 -19.88 10.67
C VAL A 59 4.69 -19.29 10.41
N ASP A 60 4.47 -18.04 10.78
CA ASP A 60 3.17 -17.37 10.61
C ASP A 60 2.82 -17.22 9.13
N THR A 61 3.80 -16.85 8.29
CA THR A 61 3.62 -16.73 6.84
C THR A 61 3.29 -18.08 6.19
N ARG A 62 3.95 -19.17 6.62
CA ARG A 62 3.60 -20.52 6.13
C ARG A 62 2.18 -20.89 6.50
N ARG A 63 1.78 -20.68 7.76
CA ARG A 63 0.42 -20.96 8.21
C ARG A 63 -0.62 -20.18 7.40
N ALA A 64 -0.39 -18.88 7.18
CA ALA A 64 -1.26 -18.04 6.36
C ALA A 64 -1.45 -18.62 4.94
N LEU A 65 -0.35 -18.90 4.25
CA LEU A 65 -0.38 -19.43 2.88
C LEU A 65 -0.98 -20.85 2.81
N THR A 66 -0.74 -21.69 3.82
CA THR A 66 -1.36 -23.02 3.90
C THR A 66 -2.86 -22.92 4.05
N VAL A 67 -3.36 -22.04 4.92
CA VAL A 67 -4.81 -21.82 5.10
C VAL A 67 -5.46 -21.30 3.82
N GLU A 68 -4.82 -20.35 3.15
CA GLU A 68 -5.25 -19.82 1.85
C GLU A 68 -5.28 -20.90 0.77
N ALA A 69 -4.24 -21.74 0.67
CA ALA A 69 -4.19 -22.84 -0.28
C ALA A 69 -5.28 -23.88 -0.03
N LEU A 70 -5.49 -24.28 1.23
CA LEU A 70 -6.56 -25.22 1.59
C LEU A 70 -7.94 -24.65 1.27
N PHE A 71 -8.16 -23.35 1.50
CA PHE A 71 -9.41 -22.69 1.14
C PHE A 71 -9.66 -22.69 -0.38
N LEU A 72 -8.64 -22.38 -1.19
CA LEU A 72 -8.74 -22.44 -2.65
C LEU A 72 -9.02 -23.87 -3.15
N LEU A 73 -8.39 -24.89 -2.55
CA LEU A 73 -8.68 -26.29 -2.86
C LEU A 73 -10.12 -26.67 -2.50
N GLY A 74 -10.62 -26.21 -1.35
CA GLY A 74 -12.02 -26.39 -0.94
C GLY A 74 -12.99 -25.76 -1.93
N LEU A 75 -12.73 -24.52 -2.37
CA LEU A 75 -13.55 -23.85 -3.39
C LEU A 75 -13.51 -24.58 -4.73
N ALA A 76 -12.33 -25.04 -5.17
CA ALA A 76 -12.18 -25.81 -6.39
C ALA A 76 -12.99 -27.12 -6.35
N PHE A 77 -13.01 -27.78 -5.19
CA PHE A 77 -13.80 -28.99 -4.95
C PHE A 77 -15.30 -28.73 -5.00
N VAL A 78 -15.77 -27.61 -4.45
CA VAL A 78 -17.19 -27.20 -4.52
C VAL A 78 -17.58 -26.82 -5.96
N GLY A 79 -16.69 -26.17 -6.70
CA GLY A 79 -16.86 -25.94 -8.13
C GLY A 79 -15.99 -24.81 -8.69
N LEU A 80 -15.51 -25.01 -9.92
CA LEU A 80 -14.66 -24.04 -10.61
C LEU A 80 -15.26 -22.63 -10.76
N PRO A 81 -16.59 -22.43 -10.98
CA PRO A 81 -17.16 -21.09 -11.02
C PRO A 81 -16.97 -20.29 -9.73
N TYR A 82 -17.05 -20.95 -8.56
CA TYR A 82 -16.83 -20.30 -7.26
C TYR A 82 -15.38 -19.90 -7.07
N LEU A 83 -14.45 -20.79 -7.45
CA LEU A 83 -13.02 -20.49 -7.45
C LEU A 83 -12.71 -19.30 -8.36
N ALA A 84 -13.23 -19.29 -9.59
CA ALA A 84 -12.99 -18.21 -10.55
C ALA A 84 -13.56 -16.87 -10.05
N ALA A 85 -14.78 -16.87 -9.53
CA ALA A 85 -15.40 -15.67 -8.95
C ALA A 85 -14.59 -15.14 -7.75
N TYR A 86 -14.13 -16.02 -6.87
CA TYR A 86 -13.29 -15.65 -5.72
C TYR A 86 -11.94 -15.09 -6.16
N LEU A 87 -11.24 -15.74 -7.08
CA LEU A 87 -9.96 -15.26 -7.61
C LEU A 87 -10.10 -13.91 -8.31
N GLY A 88 -11.17 -13.70 -9.08
CA GLY A 88 -11.46 -12.42 -9.72
C GLY A 88 -11.68 -11.30 -8.70
N GLN A 89 -12.49 -11.55 -7.67
CA GLN A 89 -12.72 -10.61 -6.58
C GLN A 89 -11.42 -10.30 -5.80
N ALA A 90 -10.65 -11.33 -5.45
CA ALA A 90 -9.38 -11.20 -4.73
C ALA A 90 -8.37 -10.37 -5.55
N ALA A 91 -8.27 -10.62 -6.86
CA ALA A 91 -7.40 -9.85 -7.74
C ALA A 91 -7.75 -8.35 -7.74
N VAL A 92 -9.03 -8.00 -7.80
CA VAL A 92 -9.49 -6.60 -7.71
C VAL A 92 -9.14 -6.00 -6.35
N ALA A 93 -9.39 -6.72 -5.24
CA ALA A 93 -9.10 -6.23 -3.90
C ALA A 93 -7.59 -6.02 -3.66
N ILE A 94 -6.76 -6.98 -4.09
CA ILE A 94 -5.29 -6.88 -4.01
C ILE A 94 -4.81 -5.71 -4.85
N TYR A 95 -5.31 -5.55 -6.07
CA TYR A 95 -4.95 -4.41 -6.93
C TYR A 95 -5.29 -3.07 -6.26
N LEU A 96 -6.48 -2.93 -5.68
CA LEU A 96 -6.89 -1.70 -5.00
C LEU A 96 -6.04 -1.41 -3.76
N LEU A 97 -5.70 -2.43 -2.98
CA LEU A 97 -4.81 -2.30 -1.82
C LEU A 97 -3.40 -1.86 -2.26
N GLU A 98 -2.82 -2.52 -3.25
CA GLU A 98 -1.50 -2.19 -3.77
C GLU A 98 -1.47 -0.83 -4.48
N PHE A 99 -2.58 -0.43 -5.09
CA PHE A 99 -2.77 0.90 -5.62
C PHE A 99 -2.73 1.97 -4.52
N VAL A 100 -3.40 1.75 -3.38
CA VAL A 100 -3.36 2.65 -2.22
C VAL A 100 -1.93 2.77 -1.69
N ASN A 101 -1.23 1.66 -1.50
CA ASN A 101 0.18 1.63 -1.10
C ASN A 101 1.07 2.39 -2.08
N TYR A 102 0.85 2.18 -3.38
CA TYR A 102 1.56 2.86 -4.44
C TYR A 102 1.40 4.38 -4.34
N LEU A 103 0.17 4.88 -4.22
CA LEU A 103 -0.09 6.32 -4.07
C LEU A 103 0.62 6.90 -2.83
N GLN A 104 0.52 6.20 -1.70
CA GLN A 104 1.01 6.65 -0.41
C GLN A 104 2.54 6.78 -0.34
N HIS A 105 3.27 5.96 -1.10
CA HIS A 105 4.72 5.86 -1.02
C HIS A 105 5.43 6.07 -2.36
N HIS A 106 4.78 6.72 -3.34
CA HIS A 106 5.42 6.97 -4.62
C HIS A 106 6.47 8.06 -4.54
N GLY A 107 7.70 7.75 -4.93
CA GLY A 107 8.78 8.71 -5.11
C GLY A 107 9.47 9.18 -3.83
N LEU A 108 8.74 9.21 -2.72
CA LEU A 108 9.23 9.73 -1.44
C LEU A 108 10.22 8.76 -0.80
N ARG A 109 11.41 9.28 -0.47
CA ARG A 109 12.53 8.53 0.09
C ARG A 109 13.14 9.28 1.26
N ARG A 110 13.54 8.52 2.28
CA ARG A 110 14.36 9.04 3.37
C ARG A 110 15.82 8.72 3.16
N GLY A 111 16.69 9.61 3.66
CA GLY A 111 18.13 9.36 3.71
C GLY A 111 18.49 8.11 4.51
N VAL A 112 19.71 7.61 4.33
CA VAL A 112 20.20 6.37 4.97
C VAL A 112 20.08 6.47 6.51
N ASP A 113 20.55 7.59 7.06
CA ASP A 113 20.54 7.88 8.50
C ASP A 113 19.36 8.77 8.93
N GLU A 114 18.45 9.05 8.00
CA GLU A 114 17.30 9.91 8.28
C GLU A 114 16.19 9.14 9.01
N ARG A 115 15.68 9.75 10.07
CA ARG A 115 14.50 9.26 10.76
C ARG A 115 13.26 9.50 9.89
N ALA A 116 12.43 8.48 9.80
CA ALA A 116 11.12 8.58 9.14
C ALA A 116 10.28 9.71 9.77
N ASN A 117 9.68 10.53 8.93
CA ASN A 117 8.88 11.70 9.28
C ASN A 117 7.78 11.91 8.21
N ALA A 118 6.85 12.83 8.41
CA ALA A 118 5.65 12.94 7.59
C ALA A 118 5.88 13.34 6.12
N THR A 119 7.06 13.88 5.74
CA THR A 119 7.38 14.19 4.33
C THR A 119 7.60 12.94 3.47
N HIS A 120 7.73 11.77 4.11
CA HIS A 120 8.04 10.49 3.46
C HIS A 120 6.81 9.68 3.03
N ALA A 121 5.62 10.25 3.19
CA ALA A 121 4.36 9.67 2.77
C ALA A 121 3.45 10.75 2.20
N TRP A 122 2.63 10.38 1.22
CA TRP A 122 1.59 11.24 0.69
C TRP A 122 0.38 11.26 1.62
N GLU A 123 -0.21 12.44 1.80
CA GLU A 123 -1.46 12.64 2.54
C GLU A 123 -2.59 13.11 1.61
N SER A 124 -3.84 12.84 1.97
CA SER A 124 -5.01 13.44 1.32
C SER A 124 -6.08 13.85 2.32
N ARG A 125 -6.42 15.14 2.32
CA ARG A 125 -7.48 15.70 3.17
C ARG A 125 -8.88 15.71 2.54
N HIS A 126 -9.03 15.13 1.35
CA HIS A 126 -10.31 15.04 0.65
C HIS A 126 -11.33 14.21 1.43
N ARG A 127 -12.47 14.82 1.77
CA ARG A 127 -13.51 14.24 2.65
C ARG A 127 -13.97 12.86 2.19
N LEU A 128 -14.27 12.71 0.90
CA LEU A 128 -14.76 11.45 0.34
C LEU A 128 -13.74 10.33 0.57
N SER A 129 -12.47 10.56 0.23
CA SER A 129 -11.40 9.57 0.46
C SER A 129 -11.21 9.26 1.93
N ARG A 130 -11.23 10.27 2.81
CA ARG A 130 -11.07 10.05 4.26
C ARG A 130 -12.17 9.18 4.82
N TRP A 131 -13.43 9.47 4.51
CA TRP A 131 -14.54 8.72 5.08
C TRP A 131 -14.63 7.28 4.58
N THR A 132 -14.49 7.06 3.27
CA THR A 132 -14.63 5.72 2.68
C THR A 132 -13.44 4.82 2.95
N LEU A 133 -12.25 5.39 3.13
CA LEU A 133 -11.03 4.66 3.47
C LEU A 133 -10.72 4.70 4.97
N MET A 134 -11.70 5.08 5.80
CA MET A 134 -11.57 5.10 7.27
C MET A 134 -10.31 5.85 7.73
N GLU A 135 -10.16 7.10 7.33
CA GLU A 135 -9.06 8.01 7.69
C GLU A 135 -7.65 7.56 7.26
N LEU A 136 -7.51 6.42 6.56
CA LEU A 136 -6.27 5.95 5.96
C LEU A 136 -5.52 6.99 5.11
N PRO A 137 -6.18 7.95 4.42
CA PRO A 137 -5.50 9.04 3.73
C PRO A 137 -4.63 9.94 4.61
N LEU A 138 -4.83 9.94 5.94
CA LEU A 138 -3.93 10.55 6.93
C LEU A 138 -2.74 9.62 7.21
N HIS A 139 -2.13 9.15 6.12
CA HIS A 139 -1.15 8.08 6.12
C HIS A 139 0.16 8.40 6.85
N PRO A 140 0.69 9.64 6.80
CA PRO A 140 1.85 10.00 7.60
C PRO A 140 1.63 9.73 9.10
N SER A 141 0.47 10.09 9.63
CA SER A 141 0.09 9.86 11.03
C SER A 141 0.07 8.36 11.38
N HIS A 142 -0.49 7.54 10.49
CA HIS A 142 -0.45 6.08 10.60
C HIS A 142 0.98 5.53 10.66
N HIS A 143 1.89 6.05 9.83
CA HIS A 143 3.28 5.59 9.85
C HIS A 143 4.10 6.09 11.03
N LEU A 144 3.82 7.30 11.51
CA LEU A 144 4.48 7.86 12.68
C LEU A 144 4.07 7.13 13.96
N LYS A 145 2.81 6.70 14.06
CA LYS A 145 2.30 5.92 15.19
C LYS A 145 1.21 4.94 14.74
N ALA A 146 1.65 3.77 14.27
CA ALA A 146 0.80 2.71 13.71
C ALA A 146 -0.22 2.10 14.71
N SER A 147 -0.03 2.34 16.01
CA SER A 147 -0.98 1.92 17.05
C SER A 147 -2.15 2.89 17.25
N THR A 148 -2.13 4.05 16.59
CA THR A 148 -3.20 5.04 16.67
C THR A 148 -4.44 4.51 15.94
N PRO A 149 -5.61 4.42 16.61
CA PRO A 149 -6.86 4.05 15.94
C PRO A 149 -7.20 5.05 14.84
N TYR A 150 -7.80 4.56 13.76
CA TYR A 150 -8.03 5.37 12.56
C TYR A 150 -8.81 6.66 12.81
N GLN A 151 -9.74 6.68 13.77
CA GLN A 151 -10.55 7.87 14.11
C GLN A 151 -9.74 8.98 14.79
N ARG A 152 -8.51 8.69 15.22
CA ARG A 152 -7.61 9.60 15.93
C ARG A 152 -6.36 9.96 15.13
N LEU A 153 -6.35 9.67 13.83
CA LEU A 153 -5.25 10.10 12.97
C LEU A 153 -5.31 11.61 12.77
N ASP A 154 -4.20 12.28 13.04
CA ASP A 154 -4.03 13.72 12.81
C ASP A 154 -3.47 14.06 11.41
N VAL A 155 -3.58 15.34 11.03
CA VAL A 155 -3.07 15.88 9.77
C VAL A 155 -1.62 16.36 9.92
N HIS A 156 -0.85 16.27 8.84
CA HIS A 156 0.54 16.73 8.78
C HIS A 156 0.72 17.75 7.64
N ASP A 157 0.94 19.03 7.99
CA ASP A 157 1.08 20.12 7.01
C ASP A 157 2.38 20.03 6.19
N GLU A 158 3.40 19.40 6.75
CA GLU A 158 4.66 19.09 6.11
C GLU A 158 4.56 17.96 5.07
N SER A 159 3.49 17.17 5.09
CA SER A 159 3.32 16.04 4.17
C SER A 159 2.85 16.51 2.79
N PRO A 160 3.46 16.00 1.70
CA PRO A 160 3.00 16.31 0.35
C PRO A 160 1.58 15.77 0.11
N GLN A 161 0.73 16.59 -0.51
CA GLN A 161 -0.70 16.30 -0.66
C GLN A 161 -1.04 15.68 -2.03
N LEU A 162 -1.92 14.68 -2.03
CA LEU A 162 -2.56 14.18 -3.26
C LEU A 162 -3.65 15.19 -3.70
N PRO A 163 -3.54 15.81 -4.88
CA PRO A 163 -4.34 16.97 -5.25
C PRO A 163 -5.82 16.64 -5.47
N PHE A 164 -6.16 15.40 -5.84
CA PHE A 164 -7.53 14.99 -6.19
C PHE A 164 -8.05 13.83 -5.34
N GLY A 165 -7.42 13.57 -4.18
CA GLY A 165 -7.74 12.43 -3.33
C GLY A 165 -7.53 11.08 -4.03
N TYR A 166 -7.89 9.98 -3.39
CA TYR A 166 -7.57 8.65 -3.92
C TYR A 166 -8.35 8.31 -5.20
N TYR A 167 -9.60 8.75 -5.29
CA TYR A 167 -10.48 8.44 -6.43
C TYR A 167 -10.07 9.17 -7.72
N GLY A 168 -9.69 10.45 -7.63
CA GLY A 168 -9.15 11.18 -8.78
C GLY A 168 -7.77 10.65 -9.17
N MET A 169 -6.93 10.37 -8.16
CA MET A 169 -5.59 9.85 -8.39
C MET A 169 -5.59 8.43 -8.96
N PHE A 170 -6.65 7.64 -8.75
CA PHE A 170 -6.84 6.33 -9.38
C PHE A 170 -6.74 6.41 -10.90
N TRP A 171 -7.57 7.23 -11.52
CA TRP A 171 -7.57 7.39 -12.97
C TRP A 171 -6.27 8.00 -13.49
N ILE A 172 -5.69 8.94 -12.76
CA ILE A 172 -4.45 9.60 -13.14
C ILE A 172 -3.27 8.62 -13.12
N ALA A 173 -3.18 7.73 -12.13
CA ALA A 173 -2.09 6.76 -11.99
C ALA A 173 -2.05 5.74 -13.15
N LEU A 174 -3.18 5.49 -13.80
CA LEU A 174 -3.25 4.64 -15.01
C LEU A 174 -2.53 5.26 -16.22
N VAL A 175 -2.22 6.56 -16.15
CA VAL A 175 -1.44 7.31 -17.14
C VAL A 175 -0.12 7.77 -16.50
N PRO A 176 0.93 6.91 -16.44
CA PRO A 176 2.14 7.17 -15.67
C PRO A 176 2.85 8.50 -15.95
N PRO A 177 2.95 8.99 -17.21
CA PRO A 177 3.55 10.29 -17.48
C PRO A 177 2.80 11.46 -16.84
N LEU A 178 1.46 11.41 -16.82
CA LEU A 178 0.63 12.43 -16.19
C LEU A 178 0.76 12.38 -14.67
N PHE A 179 0.65 11.17 -14.10
CA PHE A 179 0.82 10.92 -12.68
C PHE A 179 2.17 11.42 -12.16
N GLY A 180 3.26 11.04 -12.82
CA GLY A 180 4.61 11.43 -12.42
C GLY A 180 4.82 12.95 -12.46
N ARG A 181 4.35 13.63 -13.51
CA ARG A 181 4.42 15.10 -13.59
C ARG A 181 3.65 15.78 -12.45
N LEU A 182 2.47 15.27 -12.13
CA LEU A 182 1.60 15.83 -11.10
C LEU A 182 2.20 15.66 -9.71
N LEU A 183 2.64 14.45 -9.34
CA LEU A 183 3.25 14.22 -8.03
C LEU A 183 4.57 14.99 -7.88
N ARG A 184 5.42 15.03 -8.91
CA ARG A 184 6.66 15.84 -8.86
C ARG A 184 6.35 17.32 -8.58
N LYS A 185 5.32 17.87 -9.23
CA LYS A 185 4.86 19.25 -8.97
C LYS A 185 4.45 19.45 -7.50
N GLN A 186 3.72 18.51 -6.92
CA GLN A 186 3.28 18.58 -5.52
C GLN A 186 4.45 18.42 -4.54
N ALA A 187 5.36 17.48 -4.80
CA ALA A 187 6.56 17.27 -3.99
C ALA A 187 7.47 18.51 -3.98
N ASN A 188 7.72 19.09 -5.15
CA ASN A 188 8.53 20.30 -5.27
C ASN A 188 7.89 21.51 -4.56
N ALA A 189 6.56 21.60 -4.52
CA ALA A 189 5.85 22.68 -3.82
C ALA A 189 6.07 22.67 -2.30
N VAL A 190 6.45 21.54 -1.73
CA VAL A 190 6.81 21.38 -0.30
C VAL A 190 8.31 21.15 -0.09
N GLY A 191 9.14 21.44 -1.10
CA GLY A 191 10.60 21.38 -0.99
C GLY A 191 11.24 20.00 -1.10
N ILE A 192 10.48 18.98 -1.54
CA ILE A 192 11.01 17.62 -1.72
C ILE A 192 11.58 17.50 -3.14
N SER A 193 12.87 17.18 -3.25
CA SER A 193 13.52 16.95 -4.54
C SER A 193 12.94 15.72 -5.23
N SER A 194 12.35 15.91 -6.41
CA SER A 194 11.67 14.85 -7.17
C SER A 194 12.31 14.56 -8.51
#